data_AF-A0A9E1SIV8-F1
#
_entry.id   AF-A0A9E1SIV8-F1
#
_cell.length_a   1.000
_cell.length_b   1.000
_cell.length_c   1.000
_cell.angle_alpha   90.00
_cell.angle_beta   90.00
_cell.angle_gamma   90.00
#
_symmetry.space_group_name_H-M   'P 1'
#
loop_
_entity.id
_entity.type
_entity.pdbx_description
1 polymer ?
#
loop_
_entity_poly.entity_id
_entity_poly.type
_entity_poly.pdbx_seq_one_letter_code
_entity_poly.pdbx_strand_id
1 'polypeptide(L)'
;MTVLCCAMRVSTRAYDAWTNNPDRQNTTKEETKLKDKVEQIFYANKQVYGSRRMADALSKIGIKTSRYQVTRLMAELGLKVRHPKKYKVTTDSDPNDATLPNKLDRQLTGKASNKV
;
A
#
# COMPACT_ATOMS: atom_id res chain seq x y z
N MET A 1 28.92 -15.02 -22.65
CA MET A 1 29.34 -14.33 -21.40
C MET A 1 30.75 -14.75 -20.94
N THR A 2 31.69 -15.02 -21.84
CA THR A 2 33.08 -15.39 -21.52
C THR A 2 34.00 -14.18 -21.39
N VAL A 3 33.76 -13.12 -22.16
CA VAL A 3 34.60 -11.91 -22.21
C VAL A 3 34.68 -11.19 -20.85
N LEU A 4 33.55 -11.04 -20.15
CA LEU A 4 33.51 -10.42 -18.81
C LEU A 4 34.24 -11.27 -17.75
N CYS A 5 34.08 -12.60 -17.81
CA CYS A 5 34.76 -13.52 -16.91
C CYS A 5 36.28 -13.48 -17.09
N CYS A 6 36.76 -13.40 -18.34
CA CYS A 6 38.18 -13.22 -18.65
C CYS A 6 38.72 -11.88 -18.14
N ALA A 7 37.98 -10.78 -18.35
CA ALA A 7 38.39 -9.45 -17.88
C ALA A 7 38.50 -9.37 -16.36
N MET A 8 37.59 -10.02 -15.62
CA MET A 8 37.58 -10.06 -14.15
C MET A 8 38.42 -11.21 -13.56
N ARG A 9 39.09 -12.03 -14.39
CA ARG A 9 39.87 -13.21 -13.99
C ARG A 9 39.08 -14.23 -13.14
N VAL A 10 37.80 -14.42 -13.44
CA VAL A 10 36.94 -15.43 -12.79
C VAL A 10 36.72 -16.60 -13.74
N SER A 11 36.69 -17.83 -13.22
CA SER A 11 36.39 -19.00 -14.07
C SER A 11 34.91 -18.98 -14.50
N THR A 12 34.63 -19.28 -15.76
CA THR A 12 33.26 -19.30 -16.30
C THR A 12 32.38 -20.28 -15.52
N ARG A 13 32.95 -21.42 -15.11
CA ARG A 13 32.23 -22.45 -14.35
C ARG A 13 31.88 -22.01 -12.93
N ALA A 14 32.74 -21.23 -12.27
CA ALA A 14 32.43 -20.64 -10.98
C ALA A 14 31.37 -19.52 -11.11
N TYR A 15 31.47 -18.70 -12.16
CA TYR A 15 30.46 -17.69 -12.46
C TYR A 15 29.09 -18.32 -12.69
N ASP A 16 29.00 -19.34 -13.55
CA ASP A 16 27.74 -20.04 -13.85
C ASP A 16 27.16 -20.74 -12.61
N ALA A 17 28.00 -21.37 -11.79
CA ALA A 17 27.56 -21.97 -10.53
C ALA A 17 27.02 -20.92 -9.55
N TRP A 18 27.66 -19.75 -9.49
CA TRP A 18 27.21 -18.64 -8.65
C TRP A 18 25.90 -18.01 -9.15
N THR A 19 25.73 -17.83 -10.47
CA THR A 19 24.48 -17.31 -11.04
C THR A 19 23.33 -18.29 -10.95
N ASN A 20 23.60 -19.59 -11.10
CA ASN A 20 22.59 -20.64 -11.06
C ASN A 20 22.31 -21.18 -9.65
N ASN A 21 22.86 -20.53 -8.61
CA ASN A 21 22.64 -20.95 -7.23
C ASN A 21 21.13 -20.95 -6.90
N PRO A 22 20.55 -22.12 -6.54
CA PRO A 22 19.11 -22.25 -6.30
C PRO A 22 18.60 -21.37 -5.15
N ASP A 23 19.42 -21.09 -4.14
CA ASP A 23 19.02 -20.23 -3.01
C ASP A 23 18.75 -18.80 -3.47
N ARG A 24 19.58 -18.29 -4.38
CA ARG A 24 19.39 -16.96 -4.98
C ARG A 24 18.13 -16.91 -5.85
N GLN A 25 17.89 -17.95 -6.64
CA GLN A 25 16.70 -18.04 -7.47
C GLN A 25 15.43 -18.12 -6.61
N ASN A 26 15.45 -18.88 -5.51
CA ASN A 26 14.34 -18.96 -4.57
C ASN A 26 14.06 -17.62 -3.90
N THR A 27 15.11 -16.91 -3.47
CA THR A 27 14.98 -15.56 -2.89
C THR A 27 14.31 -14.59 -3.87
N THR A 28 14.69 -14.66 -5.15
CA THR A 28 14.12 -13.80 -6.20
C THR A 28 12.65 -14.14 -6.47
N LYS A 29 12.28 -15.43 -6.41
CA LYS A 29 10.88 -15.89 -6.51
C LYS A 29 10.02 -15.45 -5.32
N GLU A 30 10.58 -15.41 -4.12
CA GLU A 30 9.85 -14.91 -2.95
C GLU A 30 9.67 -13.39 -3.00
N GLU A 31 10.70 -12.67 -3.45
CA GLU A 31 10.65 -11.22 -3.62
C GLU A 31 9.64 -10.80 -4.69
N THR A 32 9.57 -11.53 -5.81
CA THR A 32 8.56 -11.30 -6.86
C THR A 32 7.14 -11.54 -6.36
N LYS A 33 6.89 -12.66 -5.65
CA LYS A 33 5.58 -12.91 -5.01
C LYS A 33 5.20 -11.82 -4.02
N LEU A 34 6.18 -11.27 -3.29
CA LEU A 34 5.94 -10.18 -2.36
C LEU A 34 5.57 -8.89 -3.10
N LYS A 35 6.23 -8.58 -4.22
CA LYS A 35 5.92 -7.45 -5.10
C LYS A 35 4.48 -7.55 -5.63
N ASP A 36 4.07 -8.71 -6.13
CA ASP A 36 2.71 -8.93 -6.64
C ASP A 36 1.65 -8.66 -5.56
N LYS A 37 1.87 -9.14 -4.34
CA LYS A 37 0.97 -8.89 -3.21
C LYS A 37 0.91 -7.42 -2.82
N VAL A 38 2.05 -6.72 -2.85
CA VAL A 38 2.12 -5.28 -2.58
C VAL A 38 1.28 -4.52 -3.61
N GLU A 39 1.40 -4.83 -4.90
CA GLU A 39 0.57 -4.21 -5.94
C GLU A 39 -0.91 -4.51 -5.75
N GLN A 40 -1.27 -5.77 -5.53
CA GLN A 40 -2.65 -6.19 -5.34
C GLN A 40 -3.32 -5.42 -4.19
N ILE A 41 -2.67 -5.33 -3.02
CA ILE A 41 -3.18 -4.60 -1.87
C ILE A 41 -3.26 -3.10 -2.17
N PHE A 42 -2.26 -2.55 -2.86
CA PHE A 42 -2.22 -1.13 -3.19
C PHE A 42 -3.40 -0.71 -4.09
N TYR A 43 -3.68 -1.48 -5.14
CA TYR A 43 -4.82 -1.23 -6.04
C TYR A 43 -6.16 -1.53 -5.37
N ALA A 44 -6.27 -2.60 -4.57
CA ALA A 44 -7.48 -2.90 -3.81
C ALA A 44 -7.87 -1.75 -2.86
N ASN A 45 -6.89 -1.02 -2.31
CA ASN A 45 -7.09 0.12 -1.42
C ASN A 45 -7.09 1.48 -2.16
N LYS A 46 -7.40 1.48 -3.47
CA LYS A 46 -7.51 2.69 -4.30
C LYS A 46 -6.28 3.60 -4.24
N GLN A 47 -5.10 3.01 -4.08
CA GLN A 47 -3.80 3.72 -4.03
C GLN A 47 -3.65 4.66 -2.82
N VAL A 48 -4.49 4.52 -1.78
CA VAL A 48 -4.46 5.40 -0.58
C VAL A 48 -3.39 4.93 0.42
N TYR A 49 -2.98 3.67 0.36
CA TYR A 49 -2.09 3.08 1.35
C TYR A 49 -0.63 3.40 1.03
N GLY A 50 0.00 4.19 1.90
CA GLY A 50 1.45 4.36 1.94
C GLY A 50 2.17 3.26 2.71
N SER A 51 3.50 3.34 2.78
CA SER A 51 4.37 2.29 3.32
C SER A 51 4.00 1.82 4.73
N ARG A 52 3.54 2.72 5.60
CA ARG A 52 3.05 2.37 6.95
C ARG A 52 1.82 1.46 6.92
N ARG A 53 0.74 1.91 6.23
CA ARG A 53 -0.51 1.14 6.14
C ARG A 53 -0.34 -0.14 5.35
N MET A 54 0.54 -0.13 4.35
CA MET A 54 0.93 -1.32 3.59
C MET A 54 1.63 -2.36 4.48
N ALA A 55 2.58 -1.95 5.32
CA ALA A 55 3.23 -2.87 6.27
C ALA A 55 2.23 -3.48 7.26
N ASP A 56 1.30 -2.67 7.76
CA ASP A 56 0.24 -3.16 8.66
C ASP A 56 -0.71 -4.14 7.93
N ALA A 57 -1.06 -3.86 6.69
CA ALA A 57 -1.91 -4.75 5.87
C ALA A 57 -1.22 -6.09 5.55
N LEU A 58 0.08 -6.05 5.21
CA LEU A 58 0.87 -7.26 4.99
C LEU A 58 1.01 -8.10 6.27
N SER A 59 1.22 -7.45 7.41
CA SER A 59 1.27 -8.10 8.72
C SER A 59 -0.03 -8.82 9.05
N LYS A 60 -1.19 -8.20 8.74
CA LYS A 60 -2.51 -8.82 8.92
C LYS A 60 -2.73 -10.07 8.06
N ILE A 61 -2.06 -10.15 6.91
CA ILE A 61 -2.09 -11.31 6.00
C ILE A 61 -1.05 -12.38 6.43
N GLY A 62 -0.32 -12.13 7.52
CA GLY A 62 0.69 -13.05 8.06
C GLY A 62 2.07 -12.88 7.43
N ILE A 63 2.30 -11.83 6.62
CA ILE A 63 3.59 -11.55 6.01
C ILE A 63 4.32 -10.54 6.88
N LYS A 64 5.38 -11.00 7.56
CA LYS A 64 6.25 -10.11 8.34
C LYS A 64 7.09 -9.27 7.38
N THR A 65 6.82 -7.98 7.30
CA THR A 65 7.55 -7.04 6.44
C THR A 65 7.89 -5.79 7.23
N SER A 66 9.12 -5.30 7.11
CA SER A 66 9.50 -4.04 7.75
C SER A 66 8.97 -2.84 6.95
N ARG A 67 8.74 -1.71 7.63
CA ARG A 67 8.33 -0.46 6.96
C ARG A 67 9.32 -0.02 5.88
N TYR A 68 10.62 -0.23 6.13
CA TYR A 68 11.69 0.13 5.19
C TYR A 68 11.63 -0.76 3.93
N GLN A 69 11.46 -2.07 4.11
CA GLN A 69 11.33 -3.01 3.01
C GLN A 69 10.13 -2.68 2.12
N VAL A 70 8.97 -2.37 2.71
CA VAL A 70 7.79 -1.93 1.95
C VAL A 70 8.06 -0.63 1.21
N THR A 71 8.74 0.34 1.83
CA THR A 71 9.11 1.59 1.17
C THR A 71 9.99 1.36 -0.05
N ARG A 72 11.01 0.51 0.09
CA ARG A 72 11.88 0.12 -1.03
C ARG A 72 11.10 -0.57 -2.15
N LEU A 73 10.24 -1.53 -1.83
CA LEU A 73 9.41 -2.23 -2.81
C LEU A 73 8.47 -1.28 -3.55
N MET A 74 7.81 -0.35 -2.83
CA MET A 74 6.94 0.65 -3.45
C MET A 74 7.73 1.57 -4.40
N ALA A 75 8.96 1.94 -4.05
CA ALA A 75 9.82 2.75 -4.90
C ALA A 75 10.27 1.98 -6.16
N GLU A 76 10.68 0.73 -6.02
CA GLU A 76 11.05 -0.14 -7.15
C GLU A 76 9.89 -0.37 -8.13
N LEU A 77 8.66 -0.48 -7.60
CA LEU A 77 7.43 -0.64 -8.39
C LEU A 77 6.84 0.68 -8.88
N GLY A 78 7.41 1.83 -8.51
CA GLY A 78 6.91 3.16 -8.90
C GLY A 78 5.54 3.52 -8.30
N LEU A 79 5.11 2.87 -7.22
CA LEU A 79 3.80 3.08 -6.60
C LEU A 79 3.76 4.40 -5.82
N LYS A 80 2.93 5.33 -6.27
CA LYS A 80 2.75 6.64 -5.64
C LYS A 80 1.38 6.76 -4.98
N VAL A 81 1.38 7.10 -3.69
CA VAL A 81 0.16 7.25 -2.89
C VAL A 81 -0.71 8.39 -3.41
N ARG A 82 -1.99 8.10 -3.62
CA ARG A 82 -3.01 9.10 -3.95
C ARG A 82 -3.59 9.68 -2.67
N HIS A 83 -3.48 11.00 -2.53
CA HIS A 83 -4.13 11.72 -1.45
C HIS A 83 -5.58 12.04 -1.82
N PRO A 84 -6.55 11.85 -0.91
CA PRO A 84 -7.93 12.25 -1.16
C PRO A 84 -8.00 13.77 -1.32
N LYS A 85 -8.84 14.23 -2.27
CA LYS A 85 -9.12 15.66 -2.43
C LYS A 85 -9.85 16.17 -1.19
N LYS A 86 -9.45 17.34 -0.65
CA LYS A 86 -10.17 17.98 0.45
C LYS A 86 -11.63 18.19 0.04
N TYR A 87 -12.56 17.75 0.90
CA TYR A 87 -13.98 18.00 0.70
C TYR A 87 -14.24 19.51 0.75
N LYS A 88 -14.94 20.04 -0.25
CA LYS A 88 -15.35 21.45 -0.31
C LYS A 88 -16.85 21.52 -0.13
N VAL A 89 -17.28 22.00 1.03
CA VAL A 89 -18.69 22.37 1.26
C VAL A 89 -19.00 23.50 0.29
N THR A 90 -19.97 23.29 -0.60
CA THR A 90 -20.39 24.26 -1.62
C THR A 90 -21.61 25.06 -1.17
N THR A 91 -22.27 24.60 -0.11
CA THR A 91 -23.41 25.26 0.50
C THR A 91 -22.89 26.17 1.60
N ASP A 92 -22.80 27.46 1.28
CA ASP A 92 -22.79 28.51 2.29
C ASP A 92 -24.25 28.71 2.67
N SER A 93 -24.73 27.95 3.66
CA SER A 93 -26.06 28.20 4.23
C SER A 93 -25.95 29.49 5.02
N ASP A 94 -26.67 30.52 4.57
CA ASP A 94 -26.69 31.80 5.26
C ASP A 94 -27.14 31.56 6.71
N PRO A 95 -26.55 32.23 7.72
CA PRO A 95 -27.05 32.17 9.10
C PRO A 95 -28.52 32.63 9.23
N ASN A 96 -29.07 33.21 8.17
CA ASN A 96 -30.44 33.70 8.03
C ASN A 96 -31.36 32.75 7.24
N ASP A 97 -30.86 31.62 6.75
CA ASP A 97 -31.70 30.51 6.29
C ASP A 97 -32.35 29.91 7.53
N ALA A 98 -33.47 30.51 7.92
CA ALA A 98 -34.29 30.04 9.02
C ALA A 98 -34.56 28.55 8.81
N THR A 99 -34.04 27.73 9.72
CA THR A 99 -34.44 26.32 9.85
C THR A 99 -35.95 26.28 9.77
N LEU A 100 -36.49 25.75 8.67
CA LEU A 100 -37.94 25.67 8.48
C LEU A 100 -38.52 25.02 9.73
N PRO A 101 -39.50 25.66 10.40
CA PRO A 101 -40.06 25.13 11.62
C PRO A 101 -40.61 23.74 11.33
N ASN A 102 -40.23 22.78 12.16
CA ASN A 102 -40.66 21.40 12.03
C ASN A 102 -42.20 21.35 12.14
N LYS A 103 -42.88 21.26 10.99
CA LYS A 103 -44.35 21.23 10.92
C LYS A 103 -44.95 19.90 11.43
N LEU A 104 -44.12 18.86 11.53
CA LEU A 104 -44.49 17.65 12.27
C LEU A 104 -44.00 17.84 13.71
N ASP A 105 -44.90 18.22 14.62
CA ASP A 105 -44.64 18.29 16.07
C ASP A 105 -44.51 16.88 16.68
N ARG A 106 -43.60 16.09 16.11
CA ARG A 106 -43.31 14.73 16.53
C ARG A 106 -42.25 14.83 17.61
N GLN A 107 -42.67 14.65 18.86
CA GLN A 107 -41.76 14.56 20.00
C GLN A 107 -40.87 13.33 19.85
N LEU A 108 -39.66 13.53 19.31
CA LEU A 108 -38.62 12.51 19.29
C LEU A 108 -37.91 12.51 20.65
N THR A 109 -38.59 12.00 21.68
CA THR A 109 -37.98 11.65 22.97
C THR A 109 -37.16 10.37 22.80
N GLY A 110 -35.97 10.51 22.21
CA GLY A 110 -34.98 9.44 22.07
C GLY A 110 -33.67 9.82 22.75
N LYS A 111 -33.60 9.73 24.09
CA LYS A 111 -32.31 9.64 24.77
C LYS A 111 -31.78 8.21 24.62
N ALA A 112 -31.04 7.97 23.55
CA ALA A 112 -30.08 6.87 23.51
C ALA A 112 -28.83 7.37 22.80
N SER A 113 -27.77 7.52 23.59
CA SER A 113 -26.44 7.83 23.06
C SER A 113 -25.97 6.64 22.24
N ASN A 114 -25.78 6.81 20.93
CA ASN A 114 -25.20 5.78 20.08
C ASN A 114 -23.69 5.75 20.36
N LYS A 115 -23.26 4.84 21.24
CA LYS A 115 -21.84 4.57 21.44
C LYS A 115 -21.33 3.75 20.26
N VAL A 116 -20.28 4.29 19.62
CA VAL A 116 -19.44 3.60 18.62
C VAL A 116 -18.24 2.98 19.33
#